data_AF-A0A950QZL9-F1
#
_entry.id   AF-A0A950QZL9-F1
#
_cell.length_a   1.000
_cell.length_b   1.000
_cell.length_c   1.000
_cell.angle_alpha   90.00
_cell.angle_beta   90.00
_cell.angle_gamma   90.00
#
_symmetry.space_group_name_H-M   'P 1'
#
loop_
_entity.id
_entity.type
_entity.pdbx_description
1 polymer ?
#
loop_
_entity_poly.entity_id
_entity_poly.type
_entity_poly.pdbx_seq_one_letter_code
_entity_poly.pdbx_strand_id
1 'polypeptide(L)'
;MPNSETAFVSPYQTRNAMKEFWNAWCTCQMNVLYHRRRAGVFHRRIRLLDICSLSLAAVAGLGVLAGIKAIPDTVWAVIAFASGIIGQLRSIFRWPDNTQEEQALENDYISVLVLLKRFLDDAKHLNGITDDLFAHQFQRALERFNSLTLERDKTDYKNEETEPLWREVLEQFPPTDQWMPDSAIESRKEDANIDG
;
A
#
# COMPACT_ATOMS: atom_id res chain seq x y z
N MET A 1 31.01 -16.43 -31.03
CA MET A 1 29.82 -15.83 -30.37
C MET A 1 28.92 -17.00 -30.00
N PRO A 2 28.70 -17.31 -28.72
CA PRO A 2 27.78 -18.39 -28.35
C PRO A 2 26.35 -17.91 -28.63
N ASN A 3 25.62 -18.66 -29.45
CA ASN A 3 24.18 -18.49 -29.60
C ASN A 3 23.55 -18.89 -28.26
N SER A 4 23.13 -17.90 -27.47
CA SER A 4 22.25 -18.15 -26.33
C SER A 4 20.88 -18.53 -26.89
N GLU A 5 20.64 -19.83 -27.06
CA GLU A 5 19.28 -20.36 -27.14
C GLU A 5 18.59 -19.92 -25.85
N THR A 6 17.79 -18.87 -25.93
CA THR A 6 16.87 -18.49 -24.86
C THR A 6 15.87 -19.63 -24.76
N ALA A 7 16.10 -20.52 -23.78
CA ALA A 7 15.17 -21.58 -23.47
C ALA A 7 13.80 -20.94 -23.18
N PHE A 8 12.80 -21.31 -23.98
CA PHE A 8 11.44 -20.87 -23.76
C PHE A 8 10.84 -21.69 -22.61
N VAL A 9 10.31 -20.99 -21.61
CA VAL A 9 9.58 -21.58 -20.48
C VAL A 9 8.43 -22.42 -21.03
N SER A 10 8.21 -23.61 -20.46
CA SER A 10 7.07 -24.46 -20.83
C SER A 10 5.75 -23.68 -20.69
N PRO A 11 4.79 -23.79 -21.63
CA PRO A 11 3.51 -23.06 -21.58
C PRO A 11 2.75 -23.24 -20.27
N TYR A 12 2.89 -24.41 -19.63
CA TYR A 12 2.29 -24.70 -18.32
C TYR A 12 2.93 -23.89 -17.18
N GLN A 13 4.26 -23.76 -17.19
CA GLN A 13 5.00 -22.94 -16.23
C GLN A 13 4.69 -21.45 -16.43
N THR A 14 4.59 -20.99 -17.68
CA THR A 14 4.18 -19.61 -18.03
C THR A 14 2.80 -19.27 -17.50
N ARG A 15 1.83 -20.19 -17.58
CA ARG A 15 0.47 -19.98 -17.07
C ARG A 15 0.42 -19.86 -15.55
N ASN A 16 1.16 -20.70 -14.84
CA ASN A 16 1.23 -20.64 -13.38
C ASN A 16 1.96 -19.38 -12.91
N ALA A 17 3.08 -19.04 -13.55
CA ALA A 17 3.81 -17.79 -13.34
C ALA A 17 2.91 -16.56 -13.52
N MET A 18 2.09 -16.52 -14.56
CA MET A 18 1.16 -15.41 -14.79
C MET A 18 0.04 -15.33 -13.76
N LYS A 19 -0.43 -16.47 -13.25
CA LYS A 19 -1.42 -16.49 -12.15
C LYS A 19 -0.81 -15.97 -10.85
N GLU A 20 0.41 -16.38 -10.54
CA GLU A 20 1.15 -15.89 -9.36
C GLU A 20 1.44 -14.40 -9.49
N PHE A 21 1.85 -13.96 -10.68
CA PHE A 21 2.02 -12.54 -10.99
C PHE A 21 0.74 -11.76 -10.74
N TRP A 22 -0.38 -12.23 -11.29
CA TRP A 22 -1.68 -11.56 -11.15
C TRP A 22 -2.08 -11.40 -9.69
N ASN A 23 -1.94 -12.47 -8.91
CA ASN A 23 -2.22 -12.44 -7.49
C ASN A 23 -1.31 -11.45 -6.76
N ALA A 24 0.00 -11.49 -7.01
CA ALA A 24 0.95 -10.58 -6.39
C ALA A 24 0.66 -9.11 -6.74
N TRP A 25 0.32 -8.84 -8.00
CA TRP A 25 -0.09 -7.51 -8.47
C TRP A 25 -1.34 -7.02 -7.74
N CYS A 26 -2.41 -7.81 -7.73
CA CYS A 26 -3.66 -7.43 -7.09
C CYS A 26 -3.50 -7.24 -5.58
N THR A 27 -2.73 -8.11 -4.91
CA THR A 27 -2.42 -7.95 -3.48
C THR A 27 -1.64 -6.67 -3.22
N CYS A 28 -0.63 -6.34 -4.04
CA CYS A 28 0.08 -5.08 -3.90
C CYS A 28 -0.83 -3.87 -4.11
N GLN A 29 -1.70 -3.89 -5.12
CA GLN A 29 -2.67 -2.81 -5.36
C GLN A 29 -3.63 -2.64 -4.17
N MET A 30 -4.12 -3.75 -3.64
CA MET A 30 -4.98 -3.74 -2.46
C MET A 30 -4.27 -3.12 -1.26
N ASN A 31 -3.01 -3.47 -1.01
CA ASN A 31 -2.22 -2.93 0.11
C ASN A 31 -1.95 -1.43 -0.07
N VAL A 32 -1.66 -0.97 -1.29
CA VAL A 32 -1.55 0.48 -1.58
C VAL A 32 -2.85 1.20 -1.25
N LEU A 33 -4.00 0.69 -1.69
CA LEU A 33 -5.30 1.29 -1.39
C LEU A 33 -5.60 1.27 0.12
N TYR A 34 -5.23 0.20 0.80
CA TYR A 34 -5.42 0.03 2.24
C TYR A 34 -4.66 1.12 3.02
N HIS A 35 -3.35 1.20 2.83
CA HIS A 35 -2.50 2.17 3.53
C HIS A 35 -2.86 3.61 3.18
N ARG A 36 -3.20 3.89 1.92
CA ARG A 36 -3.70 5.21 1.50
C ARG A 36 -4.98 5.61 2.24
N ARG A 37 -5.95 4.69 2.37
CA ARG A 37 -7.20 4.97 3.11
C ARG A 37 -6.93 5.19 4.58
N ARG A 38 -6.07 4.39 5.20
CA ARG A 38 -5.67 4.58 6.61
C ARG A 38 -4.99 5.93 6.84
N ALA A 39 -4.01 6.29 6.01
CA ALA A 39 -3.36 7.60 6.07
C ALA A 39 -4.38 8.74 5.91
N GLY A 40 -5.37 8.58 5.02
CA GLY A 40 -6.48 9.52 4.85
C GLY A 40 -7.36 9.67 6.10
N VAL A 41 -7.66 8.57 6.81
CA VAL A 41 -8.40 8.60 8.07
C VAL A 41 -7.59 9.33 9.15
N PHE A 42 -6.30 9.02 9.29
CA PHE A 42 -5.44 9.72 10.25
C PHE A 42 -5.37 11.21 9.97
N HIS A 43 -5.16 11.62 8.71
CA HIS A 43 -5.11 13.02 8.32
C HIS A 43 -6.40 13.79 8.63
N ARG A 44 -7.56 13.17 8.39
CA ARG A 44 -8.86 13.77 8.76
C ARG A 44 -9.00 13.96 10.26
N ARG A 45 -8.57 12.97 11.05
CA ARG A 45 -8.65 13.06 12.51
C ARG A 45 -7.67 14.10 13.06
N ILE A 46 -6.46 14.21 12.50
CA ILE A 46 -5.50 15.27 12.85
C ILE A 46 -6.11 16.65 12.60
N ARG A 47 -6.70 16.89 11.43
CA ARG A 47 -7.36 18.17 11.12
C ARG A 47 -8.48 18.52 12.10
N LEU A 48 -9.31 17.55 12.48
CA LEU A 48 -10.36 17.77 13.47
C LEU A 48 -9.78 18.15 14.83
N LEU A 49 -8.70 17.50 15.25
CA LEU A 49 -8.01 17.81 16.51
C LEU A 49 -7.34 19.18 16.48
N ASP A 50 -6.73 19.58 15.36
CA ASP A 50 -6.17 20.91 15.20
C ASP A 50 -7.25 21.98 15.41
N ILE A 51 -8.43 21.80 14.80
CA ILE A 51 -9.59 22.70 14.98
C ILE A 51 -10.05 22.74 16.45
N CYS A 52 -10.15 21.57 17.10
CA CYS A 52 -10.50 21.49 18.53
C CYS A 52 -9.44 22.14 19.42
N SER A 53 -8.15 21.96 19.12
CA SER A 53 -7.05 22.54 19.90
C SER A 53 -6.99 24.06 19.77
N LEU A 54 -7.24 24.61 18.57
CA LEU A 54 -7.34 26.05 18.29
C LEU A 54 -8.50 26.69 19.06
N SER A 55 -9.65 26.02 19.10
CA SER A 55 -10.83 26.51 19.84
C SER A 55 -10.61 26.43 21.36
N LEU A 56 -10.01 25.35 21.88
CA LEU A 56 -9.61 25.27 23.29
C LEU A 56 -8.56 26.31 23.66
N ALA A 57 -7.56 26.56 22.81
CA ALA A 57 -6.54 27.58 23.03
C ALA A 57 -7.15 29.00 23.05
N ALA A 58 -8.12 29.29 22.19
CA ALA A 58 -8.83 30.57 22.18
C ALA A 58 -9.64 30.79 23.47
N VAL A 59 -10.35 29.75 23.95
CA VAL A 59 -11.09 29.79 25.22
C VAL A 59 -10.15 29.94 26.42
N ALA A 60 -9.02 29.20 26.42
CA ALA A 60 -8.00 29.33 27.47
C ALA A 60 -7.34 30.72 27.47
N GLY A 61 -7.04 31.29 26.30
CA GLY A 61 -6.48 32.63 26.18
C GLY A 61 -7.41 33.72 26.73
N LEU A 62 -8.72 33.62 26.48
CA LEU A 62 -9.73 34.48 27.08
C LEU A 62 -9.85 34.28 28.59
N GLY A 63 -9.79 33.03 29.07
CA GLY A 63 -9.82 32.69 30.49
C GLY A 63 -8.60 33.23 31.25
N VAL A 64 -7.41 33.19 30.66
CA VAL A 64 -6.18 33.77 31.23
C VAL A 64 -6.30 35.30 31.31
N LEU A 65 -6.78 35.96 30.25
CA LEU A 65 -7.00 37.42 30.27
C LEU A 65 -8.04 37.85 31.32
N ALA A 66 -9.07 37.02 31.56
CA ALA A 66 -10.05 37.24 32.62
C ALA A 66 -9.48 36.96 34.03
N GLY A 67 -8.67 35.91 34.17
CA GLY A 67 -8.06 35.48 35.44
C GLY A 67 -6.91 36.34 35.93
N ILE A 68 -6.18 37.02 35.04
CA ILE A 68 -5.13 38.00 35.43
C ILE A 68 -5.71 39.15 36.27
N LYS A 69 -7.02 39.43 36.17
CA LYS A 69 -7.72 40.38 37.04
C LYS A 69 -8.21 39.78 38.38
N ALA A 70 -8.13 38.47 38.59
CA ALA A 70 -8.72 37.78 39.74
C ALA A 70 -7.84 36.63 40.29
N ILE A 71 -7.13 36.92 41.39
CA ILE A 71 -6.66 36.01 42.47
C ILE A 71 -5.56 34.97 42.09
N PRO A 72 -4.51 34.76 42.92
CA PRO A 72 -3.39 33.85 42.63
C PRO A 72 -3.76 32.36 42.41
N ASP A 73 -4.83 31.88 43.05
CA ASP A 73 -5.24 30.47 42.96
C ASP A 73 -5.72 30.06 41.56
N THR A 74 -6.15 31.02 40.73
CA THR A 74 -6.57 30.75 39.35
C THR A 74 -5.39 30.39 38.44
N VAL A 75 -4.18 30.88 38.73
CA VAL A 75 -2.98 30.58 37.93
C VAL A 75 -2.61 29.10 38.03
N TRP A 76 -2.67 28.52 39.23
CA TRP A 76 -2.39 27.10 39.44
C TRP A 76 -3.45 26.20 38.80
N ALA A 77 -4.72 26.61 38.84
CA ALA A 77 -5.80 25.91 38.14
C ALA A 77 -5.60 25.90 36.62
N VAL A 78 -5.13 27.01 36.04
CA VAL A 78 -4.79 27.11 34.60
C VAL A 78 -3.60 26.21 34.26
N ILE A 79 -2.55 26.18 35.07
CA ILE A 79 -1.37 25.31 34.85
C ILE A 79 -1.78 23.82 34.97
N ALA A 80 -2.58 23.46 35.97
CA ALA A 80 -3.08 22.09 36.15
C ALA A 80 -3.95 21.66 34.95
N PHE A 81 -4.83 22.54 34.48
CA PHE A 81 -5.66 22.31 33.28
C PHE A 81 -4.80 22.13 32.02
N ALA A 82 -3.80 23.00 31.80
CA ALA A 82 -2.88 22.88 30.68
C ALA A 82 -2.07 21.57 30.72
N SER A 83 -1.59 21.17 31.90
CA SER A 83 -0.84 19.91 32.06
C SER A 83 -1.72 18.67 31.84
N GLY A 84 -2.98 18.70 32.29
CA GLY A 84 -3.97 17.66 32.02
C GLY A 84 -4.29 17.53 30.53
N ILE A 85 -4.44 18.65 29.83
CA ILE A 85 -4.62 18.67 28.36
C ILE A 85 -3.39 18.09 27.67
N ILE A 86 -2.17 18.52 28.01
CA ILE A 86 -0.93 17.99 27.41
C ILE A 86 -0.81 16.48 27.63
N GLY A 87 -1.18 15.98 28.81
CA GLY A 87 -1.22 14.55 29.11
C GLY A 87 -2.18 13.77 28.21
N GLN A 88 -3.37 14.33 27.94
CA GLN A 88 -4.35 13.73 27.02
C GLN A 88 -3.96 13.88 25.54
N LEU A 89 -3.26 14.96 25.17
CA LEU A 89 -2.73 15.18 23.83
C LEU A 89 -1.54 14.29 23.48
N ARG A 90 -0.94 13.57 24.43
CA ARG A 90 0.21 12.68 24.17
C ARG A 90 -0.07 11.60 23.12
N SER A 91 -1.31 11.08 23.07
CA SER A 91 -1.73 10.12 22.03
C SER A 91 -1.78 10.77 20.64
N ILE A 92 -2.09 12.05 20.58
CA ILE A 92 -2.22 12.85 19.36
C ILE A 92 -0.84 13.19 18.79
N PHE A 93 0.15 13.44 19.66
CA PHE A 93 1.53 13.66 19.22
C PHE A 93 2.18 12.45 18.54
N ARG A 94 1.63 11.23 18.70
CA ARG A 94 2.11 10.01 18.01
C ARG A 94 1.44 9.74 16.66
N TRP A 95 0.37 10.47 16.32
CA TRP A 95 -0.34 10.28 15.05
C TRP A 95 0.43 10.71 13.80
N PRO A 96 1.27 11.77 13.84
CA PRO A 96 2.15 12.09 12.73
C PRO A 96 3.08 10.92 12.37
N ASP A 97 3.65 10.25 13.38
CA ASP A 97 4.56 9.10 13.19
C ASP A 97 3.82 7.93 12.53
N ASN A 98 2.63 7.58 13.03
CA ASN A 98 1.80 6.53 12.42
C ASN A 98 1.39 6.87 10.99
N THR A 99 1.12 8.14 10.68
CA THR A 99 0.75 8.56 9.32
C THR A 99 1.96 8.46 8.37
N GLN A 100 3.15 8.83 8.84
CA GLN A 100 4.39 8.69 8.07
C GLN A 100 4.73 7.22 7.83
N GLU A 101 4.53 6.35 8.82
CA GLU A 101 4.73 4.91 8.69
C GLU A 101 3.79 4.30 7.64
N GLU A 102 2.50 4.64 7.68
CA GLU A 102 1.52 4.19 6.69
C GLU A 102 1.84 4.72 5.28
N GLN A 103 2.32 5.96 5.15
CA GLN A 103 2.80 6.50 3.87
C GLN A 103 4.08 5.83 3.37
N ALA A 104 4.99 5.47 4.27
CA ALA A 104 6.20 4.73 3.91
C ALA A 104 5.85 3.35 3.38
N LEU A 105 4.92 2.64 4.03
CA LEU A 105 4.41 1.35 3.56
C LEU A 105 3.70 1.48 2.21
N GLU A 106 2.86 2.50 2.02
CA GLU A 106 2.25 2.79 0.72
C GLU A 106 3.32 2.93 -0.39
N ASN A 107 4.35 3.75 -0.14
CA ASN A 107 5.43 3.97 -1.11
C ASN A 107 6.24 2.70 -1.40
N ASP A 108 6.47 1.86 -0.39
CA ASP A 108 7.16 0.59 -0.57
C ASP A 108 6.35 -0.37 -1.46
N TYR A 109 5.05 -0.49 -1.24
CA TYR A 109 4.18 -1.31 -2.11
C TYR A 109 4.06 -0.73 -3.53
N ILE A 110 4.02 0.59 -3.68
CA ILE A 110 4.11 1.24 -5.00
C ILE A 110 5.42 0.87 -5.69
N SER A 111 6.54 0.80 -4.96
CA SER A 111 7.83 0.41 -5.55
C SER A 111 7.81 -1.02 -6.09
N VAL A 112 7.13 -1.94 -5.41
CA VAL A 112 6.93 -3.32 -5.88
C VAL A 112 6.04 -3.35 -7.11
N LEU A 113 4.94 -2.58 -7.13
CA LEU A 113 4.09 -2.46 -8.32
C LEU A 113 4.87 -1.93 -9.53
N VAL A 114 5.77 -0.96 -9.35
CA VAL A 114 6.62 -0.48 -10.45
C VAL A 114 7.53 -1.58 -10.98
N LEU A 115 8.08 -2.43 -10.12
CA LEU A 115 8.90 -3.57 -10.55
C LEU A 115 8.07 -4.61 -11.32
N LEU A 116 6.89 -4.97 -10.80
CA LEU A 116 5.98 -5.89 -11.47
C LEU A 116 5.49 -5.33 -12.82
N LYS A 117 5.30 -4.02 -12.93
CA LYS A 117 4.91 -3.37 -14.17
C LYS A 117 6.03 -3.42 -15.21
N ARG A 118 7.27 -3.18 -14.80
CA ARG A 118 8.44 -3.30 -15.69
C ARG A 118 8.59 -4.72 -16.23
N PHE A 119 8.43 -5.73 -15.37
CA PHE A 119 8.40 -7.12 -15.81
C PHE A 119 7.36 -7.35 -16.91
N LEU A 120 6.15 -6.81 -16.75
CA LEU A 120 5.10 -6.93 -17.76
C LEU A 120 5.47 -6.21 -19.07
N ASP A 121 5.94 -4.97 -18.98
CA ASP A 121 6.28 -4.15 -20.14
C ASP A 121 7.43 -4.81 -20.94
N ASP A 122 8.43 -5.36 -20.25
CA ASP A 122 9.54 -6.10 -20.85
C ASP A 122 9.07 -7.43 -21.47
N ALA A 123 8.17 -8.16 -20.80
CA ALA A 123 7.56 -9.38 -21.34
C ALA A 123 6.73 -9.09 -22.61
N LYS A 124 6.06 -7.93 -22.67
CA LYS A 124 5.36 -7.46 -23.87
C LYS A 124 6.33 -7.11 -24.99
N HIS A 125 7.44 -6.43 -24.69
CA HIS A 125 8.47 -6.11 -25.69
C HIS A 125 9.15 -7.34 -26.28
N LEU A 126 9.32 -8.40 -25.50
CA LEU A 126 9.93 -9.64 -25.94
C LEU A 126 8.93 -10.67 -26.49
N ASN A 127 7.64 -10.32 -26.58
CA ASN A 127 6.55 -11.21 -27.00
C ASN A 127 6.48 -12.52 -26.20
N GLY A 128 6.86 -12.51 -24.92
CA GLY A 128 6.89 -13.70 -24.08
C GLY A 128 7.63 -13.50 -22.76
N ILE A 129 7.50 -14.48 -21.87
CA ILE A 129 8.28 -14.54 -20.63
C ILE A 129 9.50 -15.41 -20.90
N THR A 130 10.69 -14.82 -20.84
CA THR A 130 11.96 -15.56 -20.88
C THR A 130 12.35 -16.02 -19.47
N ASP A 131 13.13 -17.10 -19.37
CA ASP A 131 13.70 -17.58 -18.10
C ASP A 131 14.45 -16.46 -17.36
N ASP A 132 15.19 -15.64 -18.10
CA ASP A 132 15.96 -14.51 -17.56
C ASP A 132 15.05 -13.44 -16.94
N LEU A 133 13.95 -13.09 -17.60
CA LEU A 133 12.97 -12.14 -17.05
C LEU A 133 12.29 -12.68 -15.79
N PHE A 134 11.92 -13.96 -15.81
CA PHE A 134 11.26 -14.59 -14.68
C PHE A 134 12.19 -14.68 -13.47
N ALA A 135 13.40 -15.20 -13.67
CA ALA A 135 14.39 -15.39 -12.61
C ALA A 135 14.95 -14.07 -12.05
N HIS A 136 15.15 -13.05 -12.89
CA HIS A 136 15.81 -11.81 -12.43
C HIS A 136 14.85 -10.68 -12.06
N GLN A 137 13.69 -10.58 -12.72
CA GLN A 137 12.76 -9.47 -12.46
C GLN A 137 11.57 -9.91 -11.60
N PHE A 138 10.88 -10.98 -11.99
CA PHE A 138 9.68 -11.40 -11.27
C PHE A 138 10.02 -11.96 -9.89
N GLN A 139 11.00 -12.87 -9.81
CA GLN A 139 11.44 -13.44 -8.55
C GLN A 139 11.96 -12.36 -7.60
N ARG A 140 12.69 -11.38 -8.10
CA ARG A 140 13.15 -10.22 -7.32
C ARG A 140 12.00 -9.36 -6.78
N ALA A 141 10.95 -9.16 -7.58
CA ALA A 141 9.75 -8.44 -7.14
C ALA A 141 9.02 -9.22 -6.04
N LEU A 142 8.91 -10.55 -6.17
CA LEU A 142 8.34 -11.43 -5.15
C LEU A 142 9.16 -11.46 -3.86
N GLU A 143 10.49 -11.55 -3.95
CA GLU A 143 11.38 -11.49 -2.79
C GLU A 143 11.20 -10.18 -2.03
N ARG A 144 11.14 -9.05 -2.76
CA ARG A 144 10.90 -7.74 -2.16
C ARG A 144 9.52 -7.67 -1.51
N PHE A 145 8.48 -8.18 -2.17
CA PHE A 145 7.14 -8.28 -1.59
C PHE A 145 7.15 -9.08 -0.29
N ASN A 146 7.72 -10.29 -0.31
CA ASN A 146 7.79 -11.16 0.86
C ASN A 146 8.58 -10.52 2.01
N SER A 147 9.69 -9.85 1.71
CA SER A 147 10.47 -9.11 2.73
C SER A 147 9.66 -7.99 3.38
N LEU A 148 8.85 -7.26 2.60
CA LEU A 148 7.99 -6.21 3.12
C LEU A 148 6.92 -6.79 4.06
N THR A 149 6.26 -7.86 3.67
CA THR A 149 5.22 -8.52 4.47
C THR A 149 5.76 -9.16 5.76
N LEU A 150 6.98 -9.71 5.73
CA LEU A 150 7.57 -10.38 6.89
C LEU A 150 8.21 -9.41 7.89
N GLU A 151 8.88 -8.37 7.41
CA GLU A 151 9.74 -7.53 8.27
C GLU A 151 9.11 -6.20 8.65
N ARG A 152 8.34 -5.59 7.72
CA ARG A 152 7.86 -4.21 7.84
C ARG A 152 6.36 -4.11 8.07
N ASP A 153 5.57 -4.79 7.26
CA ASP A 153 4.12 -4.72 7.33
C ASP A 153 3.58 -5.73 8.35
N LYS A 154 3.51 -5.29 9.60
CA LYS A 154 2.93 -6.07 10.72
C LYS A 154 1.42 -5.82 10.87
N THR A 155 0.75 -5.36 9.81
CA THR A 155 -0.66 -4.99 9.87
C THR A 155 -1.52 -6.25 9.99
N ASP A 156 -2.39 -6.28 10.98
CA ASP A 156 -3.41 -7.33 11.11
C ASP A 156 -4.60 -6.99 10.20
N TYR A 157 -4.61 -7.61 9.02
CA TYR A 157 -5.60 -7.37 7.98
C TYR A 157 -6.95 -7.97 8.37
N LYS A 158 -7.94 -7.11 8.59
CA LYS A 158 -9.31 -7.54 8.84
C LYS A 158 -10.06 -7.71 7.52
N ASN A 159 -10.72 -8.86 7.35
CA ASN A 159 -11.53 -9.15 6.16
C ASN A 159 -12.58 -8.06 5.87
N GLU A 160 -13.19 -7.48 6.90
CA GLU A 160 -14.17 -6.40 6.75
C GLU A 160 -13.59 -5.14 6.06
N GLU A 161 -12.29 -4.90 6.22
CA GLU A 161 -11.59 -3.75 5.65
C GLU A 161 -11.00 -4.07 4.27
N THR A 162 -10.56 -5.32 4.04
CA THR A 162 -9.87 -5.75 2.81
C THR A 162 -10.80 -6.22 1.70
N GLU A 163 -11.91 -6.88 2.03
CA GLU A 163 -12.90 -7.37 1.05
C GLU A 163 -13.45 -6.28 0.09
N PRO A 164 -13.84 -5.07 0.55
CA PRO A 164 -14.27 -4.03 -0.36
C PRO A 164 -13.12 -3.49 -1.23
N LEU A 165 -11.88 -3.50 -0.72
CA LEU A 165 -10.70 -3.08 -1.48
C LEU A 165 -10.37 -4.08 -2.58
N TRP A 166 -10.48 -5.37 -2.27
CA TRP A 166 -10.27 -6.43 -3.24
C TRP A 166 -11.26 -6.34 -4.41
N ARG A 167 -12.54 -6.09 -4.11
CA ARG A 167 -13.55 -5.83 -5.14
C ARG A 167 -13.20 -4.63 -6.02
N GLU A 168 -12.78 -3.53 -5.42
CA GLU A 168 -12.35 -2.33 -6.16
C GLU A 168 -11.14 -2.61 -7.07
N VAL A 169 -10.16 -3.41 -6.61
CA VAL A 169 -9.02 -3.82 -7.46
C VAL A 169 -9.49 -4.65 -8.64
N LEU A 170 -10.40 -5.62 -8.43
CA LEU A 170 -10.94 -6.47 -9.50
C LEU A 170 -11.80 -5.69 -10.50
N GLU A 171 -12.51 -4.65 -10.04
CA GLU A 171 -13.26 -3.76 -10.91
C GLU A 171 -12.34 -2.89 -11.79
N GLN A 172 -11.24 -2.38 -11.22
CA GLN A 172 -10.27 -1.57 -11.96
C GLN A 172 -9.41 -2.41 -12.90
N PHE A 173 -9.09 -3.64 -12.50
CA PHE A 173 -8.25 -4.57 -13.24
C PHE A 173 -8.99 -5.91 -13.34
N PRO A 174 -9.84 -6.09 -14.36
CA PRO A 174 -10.49 -7.36 -14.58
C PRO A 174 -9.46 -8.39 -15.08
N PRO A 175 -9.56 -9.67 -14.65
CA PRO A 175 -8.62 -10.73 -15.03
C PRO A 175 -8.65 -11.10 -16.52
N THR A 176 -9.61 -10.57 -17.28
CA THR A 176 -9.84 -10.90 -18.69
C THR A 176 -9.04 -10.07 -19.69
N ASP A 177 -8.50 -8.90 -19.32
CA ASP A 177 -8.14 -7.89 -20.34
C ASP A 177 -6.64 -7.62 -20.59
N GLN A 178 -5.69 -8.06 -19.76
CA GLN A 178 -4.36 -7.40 -19.79
C GLN A 178 -3.10 -8.25 -19.66
N TRP A 179 -3.17 -9.55 -19.32
CA TRP A 179 -2.02 -10.21 -18.70
C TRP A 179 -1.55 -11.52 -19.34
N MET A 180 -2.22 -12.04 -20.38
CA MET A 180 -1.65 -13.07 -21.24
C MET A 180 -1.12 -12.39 -22.51
N PRO A 181 0.19 -12.45 -22.82
CA PRO A 181 0.67 -12.06 -24.14
C PRO A 181 -0.01 -12.94 -25.20
N ASP A 182 -0.39 -12.36 -26.34
CA ASP A 182 -1.10 -13.07 -27.42
C ASP A 182 -0.37 -14.36 -27.85
N SER A 183 0.96 -14.39 -27.76
CA SER A 183 1.81 -15.56 -28.02
C SER A 183 1.56 -16.76 -27.10
N ALA A 184 1.16 -16.53 -25.83
CA ALA A 184 0.78 -17.60 -24.90
C ALA A 184 -0.64 -18.13 -25.15
N ILE A 185 -1.44 -17.42 -25.96
CA ILE A 185 -2.77 -17.84 -26.39
C ILE A 185 -2.67 -18.67 -27.68
N GLU A 186 -1.70 -18.37 -28.54
CA GLU A 186 -1.46 -19.08 -29.80
C GLU A 186 -0.96 -20.52 -29.61
N SER A 187 -0.10 -20.79 -28.62
CA SER A 187 0.32 -22.18 -28.30
C SER A 187 -0.86 -23.09 -27.93
N ARG A 188 -1.94 -22.49 -27.41
CA ARG A 188 -3.18 -23.19 -27.05
C ARG A 188 -4.00 -23.61 -28.27
N LYS A 189 -3.83 -22.95 -29.42
CA LYS A 189 -4.50 -23.31 -30.68
C LYS A 189 -3.76 -24.43 -31.41
N GLU A 190 -2.43 -24.50 -31.28
CA GLU A 190 -1.67 -25.64 -31.80
C GLU A 190 -1.95 -26.92 -31.01
N ASP A 191 -1.98 -26.85 -29.67
CA ASP A 191 -2.32 -28.01 -28.83
C ASP A 191 -3.78 -28.46 -28.99
N ALA A 192 -4.72 -27.54 -29.24
CA ALA A 192 -6.13 -27.88 -29.50
C ALA A 192 -6.37 -28.50 -30.89
N ASN A 193 -5.39 -28.42 -31.80
CA ASN A 193 -5.44 -29.01 -33.14
C ASN A 193 -4.70 -30.36 -33.23
N ILE A 194 -4.12 -30.84 -32.12
CA ILE A 194 -3.47 -32.17 -32.06
C ILE A 194 -4.48 -33.26 -31.67
N ASP A 195 -5.65 -32.89 -31.14
CA ASP A 195 -6.74 -33.81 -30.76
C ASP A 195 -8.03 -33.63 -31.59
N GLY A 196 -8.00 -32.96 -32.76
CA GLY A 196 -9.21 -32.71 -33.58
C GLY A 196 -8.97 -32.57 -35.08
#